data_AF-A0A1V4EG55-F1
#
_entry.id   AF-A0A1V4EG55-F1
#
_cell.length_a   1.000
_cell.length_b   1.000
_cell.length_c   1.000
_cell.angle_alpha   90.00
_cell.angle_beta   90.00
_cell.angle_gamma   90.00
#
_symmetry.space_group_name_H-M   'P 1'
#
loop_
_entity.id
_entity.type
_entity.pdbx_description
1 polymer ?
#
loop_
_entity_poly.entity_id
_entity_poly.type
_entity_poly.pdbx_seq_one_letter_code
_entity_poly.pdbx_strand_id
1 'polypeptide(L)'
;MGETRTWPAVAVASAITLVCAIVGGIAASAAVAELTRGPSAAELREAQAAETALRWERWPAGRIFPATLAYTSEQGARESARRVGISTRTDCRGAVDAAIAGQMTAAGCRAILRATYLDALQGIVVTIGVAAFPDELKARSAIPIFPGDGSPAPGLRALAFPGTVTDRFTASGRQSLTLRTAGPYLVMTTAGQVDGRPARALGEQRETMFSFTADLAEEVGAILTAPASPDCAAKEWQC
;
A
#
# COMPACT_ATOMS: atom_id res chain seq x y z
N MET A 1 65.08 -56.44 -16.10
CA MET A 1 65.10 -55.17 -16.85
C MET A 1 63.64 -54.75 -17.03
N GLY A 2 63.20 -53.72 -16.31
CA GLY A 2 61.80 -53.33 -16.24
C GLY A 2 61.59 -52.21 -15.24
N GLU A 3 62.35 -51.13 -15.40
CA GLU A 3 62.18 -49.91 -14.61
C GLU A 3 60.92 -49.22 -15.15
N THR A 4 59.76 -49.63 -14.62
CA THR A 4 58.49 -49.03 -14.98
C THR A 4 58.50 -47.58 -14.53
N ARG A 5 58.38 -46.70 -15.51
CA ARG A 5 58.30 -45.23 -15.44
C ARG A 5 57.15 -44.81 -14.49
N THR A 6 57.36 -44.86 -13.18
CA THR A 6 56.40 -44.42 -12.14
C THR A 6 56.40 -42.90 -11.96
N TRP A 7 57.48 -42.25 -12.38
CA TRP A 7 57.67 -40.81 -12.35
C TRP A 7 56.61 -39.98 -13.08
N PRO A 8 56.15 -40.33 -14.31
CA PRO A 8 55.07 -39.60 -14.98
C PRO A 8 53.72 -39.76 -14.25
N ALA A 9 53.43 -40.91 -13.65
CA ALA A 9 52.17 -41.12 -12.93
C ALA A 9 52.10 -40.28 -11.64
N VAL A 10 53.20 -40.19 -10.89
CA VAL A 10 53.30 -39.34 -9.68
C VAL A 10 53.27 -37.85 -10.03
N ALA A 11 53.89 -37.45 -11.15
CA ALA A 11 53.85 -36.07 -11.63
C ALA A 11 52.43 -35.66 -12.07
N VAL A 12 51.73 -36.53 -12.79
CA VAL A 12 50.34 -36.30 -13.23
C VAL A 12 49.40 -36.26 -12.02
N ALA A 13 49.52 -37.18 -11.07
CA ALA A 13 48.72 -37.16 -9.85
C ALA A 13 48.94 -35.88 -9.04
N SER A 14 50.20 -35.47 -8.86
CA SER A 14 50.56 -34.20 -8.19
C SER A 14 49.95 -32.99 -8.91
N ALA A 15 50.05 -32.94 -10.24
CA ALA A 15 49.47 -31.86 -11.04
C ALA A 15 47.94 -31.80 -10.89
N ILE A 16 47.25 -32.95 -10.91
CA ILE A 16 45.80 -33.01 -10.71
C ILE A 16 45.41 -32.54 -9.31
N THR A 17 46.11 -32.98 -8.26
CA THR A 17 45.83 -32.53 -6.89
C THR A 17 46.03 -31.03 -6.72
N LEU A 18 47.06 -30.45 -7.35
CA LEU A 18 47.29 -29.00 -7.33
C LEU A 18 46.15 -28.25 -8.04
N VAL A 19 45.71 -28.72 -9.21
CA VAL A 19 44.58 -28.14 -9.93
C VAL A 19 43.29 -28.22 -9.11
N CYS A 20 43.00 -29.38 -8.51
CA CYS A 20 41.82 -29.54 -7.65
C CYS A 20 41.89 -28.63 -6.41
N ALA A 21 43.06 -28.47 -5.78
CA ALA A 21 43.24 -27.57 -4.64
C ALA A 21 43.04 -26.10 -5.03
N ILE A 22 43.54 -25.67 -6.20
CA ILE A 22 43.33 -24.32 -6.72
C ILE A 22 41.84 -24.08 -6.99
N VAL A 23 41.17 -25.00 -7.70
CA VAL A 23 39.74 -24.89 -8.01
C VAL A 23 38.91 -24.88 -6.72
N GLY A 24 39.21 -25.75 -5.77
CA GLY A 24 38.56 -25.78 -4.46
C GLY A 24 38.76 -24.50 -3.66
N GLY A 25 39.97 -23.92 -3.69
CA GLY A 25 40.27 -22.63 -3.07
C GLY A 25 39.50 -21.47 -3.68
N ILE A 26 39.34 -21.43 -5.01
CA ILE A 26 38.55 -20.41 -5.72
C ILE A 26 37.05 -20.56 -5.40
N ALA A 27 36.55 -21.78 -5.38
CA ALA A 27 35.14 -22.03 -5.04
C ALA A 27 34.85 -21.66 -3.58
N ALA A 28 35.75 -22.00 -2.66
CA ALA A 28 35.64 -21.64 -1.25
C ALA A 28 35.71 -20.11 -1.04
N SER A 29 36.62 -19.41 -1.72
CA SER A 29 36.72 -17.95 -1.61
C SER A 29 35.51 -17.23 -2.22
N ALA A 30 34.97 -17.72 -3.34
CA ALA A 30 33.73 -17.20 -3.92
C ALA A 30 32.52 -17.46 -3.01
N ALA A 31 32.44 -18.62 -2.38
CA ALA A 31 31.39 -18.94 -1.41
C ALA A 31 31.49 -18.04 -0.16
N VAL A 32 32.69 -17.84 0.39
CA VAL A 32 32.92 -16.91 1.52
C VAL A 32 32.59 -15.47 1.13
N ALA A 33 32.97 -15.06 -0.09
CA ALA A 33 32.67 -13.73 -0.59
C ALA A 33 31.16 -13.49 -0.72
N GLU A 34 30.39 -14.47 -1.22
CA GLU A 34 28.92 -14.35 -1.27
C GLU A 34 28.28 -14.35 0.12
N LEU A 35 28.75 -15.22 1.03
CA LEU A 35 28.24 -15.28 2.41
C LEU A 35 28.57 -14.02 3.24
N THR A 36 29.59 -13.27 2.87
CA THR A 36 30.01 -12.02 3.53
C THR A 36 29.65 -10.78 2.72
N ARG A 37 29.00 -10.94 1.57
CA ARG A 37 28.55 -9.83 0.73
C ARG A 37 27.41 -9.10 1.43
N GLY A 38 27.49 -7.78 1.48
CA GLY A 38 26.33 -6.97 1.83
C GLY A 38 25.24 -7.04 0.75
N PRO A 39 23.99 -6.71 1.09
CA PRO A 39 22.90 -6.73 0.12
C PRO A 39 23.17 -5.74 -1.02
N SER A 40 22.87 -6.15 -2.25
CA SER A 40 22.88 -5.27 -3.42
C SER A 40 21.77 -4.23 -3.32
N ALA A 41 21.91 -3.14 -4.09
CA ALA A 41 20.85 -2.16 -4.22
C ALA A 41 19.54 -2.75 -4.79
N ALA A 42 19.61 -3.83 -5.58
CA ALA A 42 18.41 -4.50 -6.10
C ALA A 42 17.68 -5.26 -4.99
N GLU A 43 18.39 -6.04 -4.20
CA GLU A 43 17.83 -6.79 -3.05
C GLU A 43 17.25 -5.84 -2.00
N LEU A 44 17.91 -4.71 -1.73
CA LEU A 44 17.38 -3.69 -0.82
C LEU A 44 16.06 -3.09 -1.31
N ARG A 45 15.96 -2.78 -2.61
CA ARG A 45 14.71 -2.24 -3.20
C ARG A 45 13.59 -3.27 -3.16
N GLU A 46 13.90 -4.53 -3.46
CA GLU A 46 12.91 -5.62 -3.39
C GLU A 46 12.41 -5.82 -1.96
N ALA A 47 13.31 -5.83 -0.97
CA ALA A 47 12.96 -5.91 0.44
C ALA A 47 12.10 -4.72 0.90
N GLN A 48 12.43 -3.49 0.48
CA GLN A 48 11.64 -2.30 0.79
C GLN A 48 10.24 -2.35 0.15
N ALA A 49 10.13 -2.81 -1.10
CA ALA A 49 8.85 -2.97 -1.77
C ALA A 49 7.99 -4.04 -1.07
N ALA A 50 8.61 -5.17 -0.69
CA ALA A 50 7.94 -6.24 0.05
C ALA A 50 7.47 -5.79 1.44
N GLU A 51 8.30 -5.04 2.19
CA GLU A 51 7.91 -4.45 3.47
C GLU A 51 6.72 -3.50 3.29
N THR A 52 6.84 -2.57 2.34
CA THR A 52 5.80 -1.58 2.04
C THR A 52 4.48 -2.26 1.72
N ALA A 53 4.48 -3.34 0.93
CA ALA A 53 3.29 -4.11 0.55
C ALA A 53 2.62 -4.88 1.70
N LEU A 54 3.30 -5.04 2.84
CA LEU A 54 2.80 -5.74 4.03
C LEU A 54 2.37 -4.81 5.16
N ARG A 55 2.56 -3.48 5.01
CA ARG A 55 2.21 -2.51 6.06
C ARG A 55 0.74 -2.50 6.42
N TRP A 56 -0.15 -2.69 5.44
CA TRP A 56 -1.59 -2.76 5.69
C TRP A 56 -1.99 -3.85 6.70
N GLU A 57 -1.21 -4.94 6.75
CA GLU A 57 -1.44 -6.08 7.63
C GLU A 57 -0.68 -5.91 8.95
N ARG A 58 0.53 -5.36 8.90
CA ARG A 58 1.46 -5.32 10.05
C ARG A 58 1.30 -4.09 10.92
N TRP A 59 0.92 -2.95 10.35
CA TRP A 59 0.84 -1.70 11.11
C TRP A 59 -0.47 -1.60 11.90
N PRO A 60 -0.46 -0.95 13.07
CA PRO A 60 -1.70 -0.57 13.74
C PRO A 60 -2.55 0.28 12.79
N ALA A 61 -3.85 -0.02 12.69
CA ALA A 61 -4.73 0.72 11.78
C ALA A 61 -4.76 2.24 12.07
N GLY A 62 -4.56 2.63 13.34
CA GLY A 62 -4.46 4.04 13.73
C GLY A 62 -3.18 4.75 13.27
N ARG A 63 -2.15 4.00 12.83
CA ARG A 63 -0.98 4.54 12.13
C ARG A 63 -1.31 4.84 10.68
N ILE A 64 -2.04 3.94 10.01
CA ILE A 64 -2.47 4.08 8.61
C ILE A 64 -3.51 5.20 8.47
N PHE A 65 -4.42 5.28 9.44
CA PHE A 65 -5.45 6.30 9.53
C PHE A 65 -5.24 7.11 10.81
N PRO A 66 -4.40 8.15 10.84
CA PRO A 66 -4.17 8.96 12.05
C PRO A 66 -5.42 9.60 12.63
N ALA A 67 -5.37 10.07 13.87
CA ALA A 67 -6.51 10.74 14.52
C ALA A 67 -6.93 12.03 13.80
N THR A 68 -5.98 12.70 13.15
CA THR A 68 -6.18 13.91 12.36
C THR A 68 -5.44 13.82 11.04
N LEU A 69 -6.04 14.32 9.98
CA LEU A 69 -5.41 14.47 8.66
C LEU A 69 -5.51 15.94 8.24
N ALA A 70 -4.42 16.49 7.72
CA ALA A 70 -4.38 17.87 7.24
C ALA A 70 -4.94 17.96 5.82
N TYR A 71 -5.59 19.07 5.49
CA TYR A 71 -6.01 19.36 4.11
C TYR A 71 -6.05 20.87 3.87
N THR A 72 -6.11 21.25 2.60
CA THR A 72 -6.34 22.62 2.18
C THR A 72 -7.83 22.80 1.85
N SER A 73 -8.50 23.74 2.51
CA SER A 73 -9.89 24.03 2.24
C SER A 73 -10.06 24.79 0.92
N GLU A 74 -11.32 24.91 0.48
CA GLU A 74 -11.70 25.66 -0.72
C GLU A 74 -11.17 27.10 -0.75
N GLN A 75 -11.01 27.72 0.42
CA GLN A 75 -10.49 29.08 0.56
C GLN A 75 -8.96 29.14 0.69
N GLY A 76 -8.26 28.01 0.56
CA GLY A 76 -6.81 27.91 0.69
C GLY A 76 -6.31 27.86 2.14
N ALA A 77 -7.20 27.72 3.12
CA ALA A 77 -6.79 27.62 4.52
C ALA A 77 -6.36 26.18 4.84
N ARG A 78 -5.30 26.02 5.66
CA ARG A 78 -4.98 24.71 6.23
C ARG A 78 -5.97 24.37 7.32
N GLU A 79 -6.61 23.23 7.17
CA GLU A 79 -7.58 22.68 8.11
C GLU A 79 -7.21 21.24 8.46
N SER A 80 -7.98 20.62 9.35
CA SER A 80 -7.74 19.23 9.74
C SER A 80 -9.03 18.46 9.91
N ALA A 81 -9.11 17.32 9.23
CA ALA A 81 -10.18 16.36 9.36
C ALA A 81 -9.93 15.48 10.59
N ARG A 82 -10.98 15.14 11.33
CA ARG A 82 -10.91 14.33 12.55
C ARG A 82 -11.48 12.94 12.32
N ARG A 83 -10.74 11.91 12.73
CA ARG A 83 -11.17 10.51 12.60
C ARG A 83 -12.31 10.21 13.56
N VAL A 84 -13.41 9.71 13.03
CA VAL A 84 -14.57 9.22 13.80
C VAL A 84 -14.37 7.77 14.21
N GLY A 85 -13.87 6.92 13.30
CA GLY A 85 -13.63 5.52 13.60
C GLY A 85 -12.96 4.77 12.46
N ILE A 86 -12.57 3.52 12.76
CA ILE A 86 -11.93 2.59 11.84
C ILE A 86 -12.73 1.28 11.82
N SER A 87 -12.98 0.74 10.63
CA SER A 87 -13.63 -0.56 10.45
C SER A 87 -12.69 -1.69 10.88
N THR A 88 -13.23 -2.69 11.60
CA THR A 88 -12.54 -3.94 11.88
C THR A 88 -12.59 -4.94 10.70
N ARG A 89 -13.48 -4.71 9.73
CA ARG A 89 -13.59 -5.51 8.51
C ARG A 89 -12.67 -5.00 7.42
N THR A 90 -12.00 -5.93 6.75
CA THR A 90 -11.02 -5.69 5.70
C THR A 90 -11.33 -6.39 4.39
N ASP A 91 -12.48 -7.05 4.27
CA ASP A 91 -12.83 -7.83 3.08
C ASP A 91 -13.08 -6.92 1.85
N CYS A 92 -12.46 -7.25 0.72
CA CYS A 92 -12.56 -6.44 -0.50
C CYS A 92 -14.00 -6.33 -0.99
N ARG A 93 -14.76 -7.43 -0.99
CA ARG A 93 -16.13 -7.48 -1.54
C ARG A 93 -17.12 -6.63 -0.75
N GLY A 94 -16.99 -6.57 0.56
CA GLY A 94 -17.88 -5.81 1.45
C GLY A 94 -17.53 -4.33 1.53
N ALA A 95 -16.32 -3.95 1.13
CA ALA A 95 -15.85 -2.56 1.18
C ALA A 95 -16.20 -1.72 -0.07
N VAL A 96 -16.48 -2.35 -1.21
CA VAL A 96 -16.89 -1.66 -2.46
C VAL A 96 -18.31 -2.03 -2.87
N ASP A 97 -18.89 -1.28 -3.81
CA ASP A 97 -20.19 -1.61 -4.39
C ASP A 97 -20.18 -2.97 -5.08
N ALA A 98 -21.32 -3.67 -5.01
CA ALA A 98 -21.45 -5.04 -5.49
C ALA A 98 -21.13 -5.17 -6.99
N ALA A 99 -21.41 -4.13 -7.78
CA ALA A 99 -21.14 -4.07 -9.22
C ALA A 99 -19.65 -4.23 -9.56
N ILE A 100 -18.75 -3.77 -8.69
CA ILE A 100 -17.29 -3.79 -8.93
C ILE A 100 -16.53 -4.79 -8.04
N ALA A 101 -17.20 -5.40 -7.06
CA ALA A 101 -16.59 -6.33 -6.10
C ALA A 101 -15.88 -7.53 -6.78
N GLY A 102 -16.47 -8.08 -7.85
CA GLY A 102 -15.86 -9.17 -8.62
C GLY A 102 -14.59 -8.73 -9.35
N GLN A 103 -14.63 -7.56 -10.00
CA GLN A 103 -13.49 -7.00 -10.72
C GLN A 103 -12.34 -6.64 -9.77
N MET A 104 -12.64 -6.07 -8.60
CA MET A 104 -11.62 -5.80 -7.56
C MET A 104 -10.92 -7.08 -7.10
N THR A 105 -11.68 -8.16 -6.91
CA THR A 105 -11.13 -9.47 -6.54
C THR A 105 -10.24 -10.01 -7.67
N ALA A 106 -10.69 -9.94 -8.92
CA ALA A 106 -9.94 -10.38 -10.10
C ALA A 106 -8.67 -9.55 -10.35
N ALA A 107 -8.68 -8.26 -9.99
CA ALA A 107 -7.52 -7.38 -10.03
C ALA A 107 -6.48 -7.70 -8.93
N GLY A 108 -6.79 -8.62 -8.01
CA GLY A 108 -5.87 -9.06 -6.96
C GLY A 108 -5.98 -8.27 -5.67
N CYS A 109 -7.12 -7.63 -5.39
CA CYS A 109 -7.36 -7.00 -4.09
C CYS A 109 -7.19 -8.02 -2.95
N ARG A 110 -6.27 -7.73 -2.03
CA ARG A 110 -5.97 -8.55 -0.85
C ARG A 110 -6.84 -8.18 0.34
N ALA A 111 -6.98 -6.87 0.57
CA ALA A 111 -7.77 -6.30 1.66
C ALA A 111 -8.16 -4.86 1.34
N ILE A 112 -9.23 -4.37 1.95
CA ILE A 112 -9.60 -2.94 1.96
C ILE A 112 -9.85 -2.49 3.39
N LEU A 113 -8.92 -1.71 3.95
CA LEU A 113 -9.11 -1.07 5.24
C LEU A 113 -9.94 0.20 5.06
N ARG A 114 -10.76 0.58 6.05
CA ARG A 114 -11.58 1.79 5.97
C ARG A 114 -11.63 2.57 7.27
N ALA A 115 -11.60 3.89 7.16
CA ALA A 115 -11.82 4.82 8.26
C ALA A 115 -12.73 5.96 7.81
N THR A 116 -13.45 6.56 8.75
CA THR A 116 -14.32 7.71 8.47
C THR A 116 -13.83 8.92 9.23
N TYR A 117 -13.82 10.07 8.55
CA TYR A 117 -13.40 11.37 9.03
C TYR A 117 -14.51 12.40 8.86
N LEU A 118 -14.48 13.44 9.69
CA LEU A 118 -15.23 14.67 9.52
C LEU A 118 -14.27 15.79 9.15
N ASP A 119 -14.68 16.67 8.24
CA ASP A 119 -13.98 17.92 7.98
C ASP A 119 -13.96 18.84 9.22
N ALA A 120 -13.19 19.92 9.16
CA ALA A 120 -13.04 20.83 10.29
C ALA A 120 -14.36 21.50 10.70
N LEU A 121 -15.26 21.76 9.74
CA LEU A 121 -16.58 22.35 9.98
C LEU A 121 -17.64 21.30 10.36
N GLN A 122 -17.29 20.00 10.32
CA GLN A 122 -18.19 18.89 10.59
C GLN A 122 -19.45 18.89 9.71
N GLY A 123 -19.34 19.41 8.49
CA GLY A 123 -20.39 19.41 7.48
C GLY A 123 -20.23 18.28 6.45
N ILE A 124 -19.02 17.75 6.29
CA ILE A 124 -18.65 16.76 5.30
C ILE A 124 -18.09 15.52 5.99
N VAL A 125 -18.65 14.36 5.63
CA VAL A 125 -18.14 13.05 6.01
C VAL A 125 -17.31 12.50 4.88
N VAL A 126 -16.14 11.95 5.21
CA VAL A 126 -15.27 11.27 4.25
C VAL A 126 -14.97 9.87 4.77
N THR A 127 -15.37 8.84 4.05
CA THR A 127 -14.84 7.49 4.27
C THR A 127 -13.63 7.30 3.35
N ILE A 128 -12.47 7.04 3.94
CA ILE A 128 -11.23 6.70 3.24
C ILE A 128 -11.08 5.18 3.25
N GLY A 129 -10.73 4.60 2.11
CA GLY A 129 -10.47 3.19 1.93
C GLY A 129 -9.07 2.97 1.36
N VAL A 130 -8.30 2.05 1.93
CA VAL A 130 -6.99 1.64 1.42
C VAL A 130 -7.11 0.22 0.91
N ALA A 131 -7.13 0.04 -0.41
CA ALA A 131 -7.08 -1.27 -1.05
C ALA A 131 -5.62 -1.71 -1.25
N ALA A 132 -5.26 -2.86 -0.69
CA ALA A 132 -3.94 -3.46 -0.83
C ALA A 132 -3.88 -4.44 -1.99
N PHE A 133 -2.84 -4.34 -2.80
CA PHE A 133 -2.55 -5.21 -3.94
C PHE A 133 -1.17 -5.87 -3.81
N PRO A 134 -0.85 -6.88 -4.65
CA PRO A 134 0.47 -7.49 -4.66
C PRO A 134 1.60 -6.52 -4.96
N ASP A 135 1.35 -5.58 -5.87
CA ASP A 135 2.32 -4.64 -6.39
C ASP A 135 1.61 -3.39 -6.94
N GLU A 136 2.40 -2.39 -7.30
CA GLU A 136 1.92 -1.12 -7.83
C GLU A 136 1.21 -1.24 -9.19
N LEU A 137 1.63 -2.17 -10.05
CA LEU A 137 1.00 -2.37 -11.36
C LEU A 137 -0.42 -2.89 -11.19
N LYS A 138 -0.63 -3.83 -10.26
CA LYS A 138 -1.95 -4.35 -9.89
C LYS A 138 -2.82 -3.25 -9.29
N ALA A 139 -2.30 -2.44 -8.38
CA ALA A 139 -3.03 -1.30 -7.82
C ALA A 139 -3.49 -0.31 -8.91
N ARG A 140 -2.60 0.06 -9.83
CA ARG A 140 -2.91 0.95 -10.97
C ARG A 140 -3.93 0.33 -11.92
N SER A 141 -3.84 -0.99 -12.17
CA SER A 141 -4.78 -1.71 -13.05
C SER A 141 -6.22 -1.75 -12.52
N ALA A 142 -6.43 -1.44 -11.24
CA ALA A 142 -7.76 -1.38 -10.64
C ALA A 142 -8.48 -0.04 -10.87
N ILE A 143 -7.78 1.03 -11.26
CA ILE A 143 -8.40 2.35 -11.50
C ILE A 143 -9.55 2.28 -12.53
N PRO A 144 -9.42 1.62 -13.70
CA PRO A 144 -10.46 1.58 -14.72
C PRO A 144 -11.73 0.80 -14.31
N ILE A 145 -11.74 0.15 -13.14
CA ILE A 145 -12.93 -0.50 -12.57
C ILE A 145 -13.96 0.54 -12.10
N PHE A 146 -13.49 1.74 -11.75
CA PHE A 146 -14.31 2.82 -11.23
C PHE A 146 -14.77 3.77 -12.37
N PRO A 147 -15.87 4.51 -12.16
CA PRO A 147 -16.31 5.53 -13.11
C PRO A 147 -15.25 6.61 -13.35
N GLY A 148 -15.03 6.96 -14.61
CA GLY A 148 -14.12 8.04 -15.02
C GLY A 148 -14.81 9.39 -15.25
N ASP A 149 -16.13 9.45 -15.04
CA ASP A 149 -17.01 10.59 -15.30
C ASP A 149 -17.32 11.44 -14.06
N GLY A 150 -16.63 11.18 -12.94
CA GLY A 150 -16.89 11.84 -11.65
C GLY A 150 -18.05 11.24 -10.85
N SER A 151 -18.72 10.20 -11.36
CA SER A 151 -19.81 9.53 -10.64
C SER A 151 -19.31 8.93 -9.30
N PRO A 152 -20.03 9.14 -8.18
CA PRO A 152 -19.60 8.65 -6.86
C PRO A 152 -19.85 7.15 -6.66
N ALA A 153 -20.56 6.51 -7.59
CA ALA A 153 -20.89 5.09 -7.56
C ALA A 153 -20.95 4.51 -8.99
N PRO A 154 -20.59 3.22 -9.18
CA PRO A 154 -20.07 2.30 -8.17
C PRO A 154 -18.67 2.70 -7.65
N GLY A 155 -18.42 2.50 -6.36
CA GLY A 155 -17.17 2.90 -5.71
C GLY A 155 -17.00 2.34 -4.30
N LEU A 156 -16.19 3.02 -3.49
CA LEU A 156 -16.00 2.71 -2.07
C LEU A 156 -17.33 2.88 -1.32
N ARG A 157 -17.71 1.90 -0.51
CA ARG A 157 -18.89 2.00 0.35
C ARG A 157 -18.61 2.89 1.55
N ALA A 158 -19.54 3.82 1.79
CA ALA A 158 -19.60 4.62 3.00
C ALA A 158 -19.52 3.73 4.26
N LEU A 159 -18.81 4.21 5.27
CA LEU A 159 -18.66 3.57 6.56
C LEU A 159 -19.24 4.50 7.63
N ALA A 160 -20.51 4.28 7.96
CA ALA A 160 -21.17 4.98 9.05
C ALA A 160 -20.80 4.38 10.42
N PHE A 161 -20.73 5.21 11.45
CA PHE A 161 -20.60 4.79 12.84
C PHE A 161 -21.90 5.12 13.59
N PRO A 162 -22.70 4.11 13.98
CA PRO A 162 -23.95 4.32 14.70
C PRO A 162 -23.78 5.12 15.99
N GLY A 163 -24.74 6.00 16.28
CA GLY A 163 -24.68 6.88 17.45
C GLY A 163 -23.71 8.06 17.32
N THR A 164 -23.15 8.30 16.13
CA THR A 164 -22.32 9.48 15.82
C THR A 164 -23.00 10.34 14.75
N VAL A 165 -22.45 11.54 14.50
CA VAL A 165 -22.92 12.41 13.40
C VAL A 165 -22.76 11.77 12.01
N THR A 166 -21.99 10.68 11.88
CA THR A 166 -21.80 9.96 10.61
C THR A 166 -22.84 8.87 10.35
N ASP A 167 -23.77 8.62 11.29
CA ASP A 167 -24.76 7.53 11.20
C ASP A 167 -25.63 7.62 9.94
N ARG A 168 -25.90 8.84 9.46
CA ARG A 168 -26.71 9.10 8.26
C ARG A 168 -25.93 8.99 6.95
N PHE A 169 -24.61 8.86 7.00
CA PHE A 169 -23.78 8.76 5.80
C PHE A 169 -23.82 7.34 5.22
N THR A 170 -24.84 7.09 4.40
CA THR A 170 -25.09 5.80 3.74
C THR A 170 -24.75 5.83 2.25
N ALA A 171 -24.95 4.71 1.56
CA ALA A 171 -24.65 4.58 0.13
C ALA A 171 -25.31 5.66 -0.75
N SER A 172 -26.52 6.12 -0.41
CA SER A 172 -27.22 7.16 -1.17
C SER A 172 -26.65 8.56 -0.95
N GLY A 173 -26.01 8.81 0.19
CA GLY A 173 -25.43 10.10 0.55
C GLY A 173 -24.06 10.37 -0.05
N ARG A 174 -23.49 9.42 -0.80
CA ARG A 174 -22.21 9.58 -1.51
C ARG A 174 -22.37 10.53 -2.68
N GLN A 175 -21.49 11.52 -2.76
CA GLN A 175 -21.52 12.61 -3.74
C GLN A 175 -20.20 12.84 -4.45
N SER A 176 -19.09 12.36 -3.86
CA SER A 176 -17.77 12.38 -4.50
C SER A 176 -17.08 11.02 -4.31
N LEU A 177 -16.24 10.69 -5.29
CA LEU A 177 -15.30 9.58 -5.29
C LEU A 177 -13.93 10.09 -5.74
N THR A 178 -12.91 9.89 -4.92
CA THR A 178 -11.52 10.19 -5.30
C THR A 178 -10.69 8.92 -5.28
N LEU A 179 -9.78 8.77 -6.25
CA LEU A 179 -8.86 7.64 -6.36
C LEU A 179 -7.42 8.16 -6.42
N ARG A 180 -6.52 7.59 -5.62
CA ARG A 180 -5.08 7.86 -5.63
C ARG A 180 -4.31 6.56 -5.51
N THR A 181 -3.25 6.39 -6.28
CA THR A 181 -2.33 5.26 -6.12
C THR A 181 -1.15 5.67 -5.25
N ALA A 182 -0.69 4.76 -4.41
CA ALA A 182 0.47 4.96 -3.55
C ALA A 182 1.21 3.62 -3.41
N GLY A 183 2.22 3.38 -4.25
CA GLY A 183 2.91 2.10 -4.32
C GLY A 183 1.91 0.94 -4.56
N PRO A 184 1.91 -0.13 -3.76
CA PRO A 184 1.00 -1.27 -3.91
C PRO A 184 -0.43 -1.00 -3.40
N TYR A 185 -0.80 0.26 -3.16
CA TYR A 185 -2.09 0.67 -2.62
C TYR A 185 -2.91 1.50 -3.60
N LEU A 186 -4.22 1.28 -3.62
CA LEU A 186 -5.20 2.20 -4.16
C LEU A 186 -5.97 2.82 -2.99
N VAL A 187 -5.73 4.11 -2.74
CA VAL A 187 -6.46 4.91 -1.76
C VAL A 187 -7.69 5.49 -2.44
N MET A 188 -8.84 5.19 -1.90
CA MET A 188 -10.14 5.66 -2.37
C MET A 188 -10.77 6.54 -1.29
N THR A 189 -11.51 7.56 -1.68
CA THR A 189 -12.39 8.26 -0.75
C THR A 189 -13.79 8.28 -1.30
N THR A 190 -14.77 8.23 -0.41
CA THR A 190 -16.14 8.63 -0.74
C THR A 190 -16.60 9.66 0.26
N ALA A 191 -17.21 10.74 -0.24
CA ALA A 191 -17.62 11.86 0.58
C ALA A 191 -19.05 12.32 0.29
N GLY A 192 -19.65 12.97 1.28
CA GLY A 192 -20.98 13.58 1.21
C GLY A 192 -21.25 14.39 2.47
N GLN A 193 -22.40 15.06 2.55
CA GLN A 193 -22.73 15.84 3.74
C GLN A 193 -23.21 14.94 4.89
N VAL A 194 -22.95 15.39 6.11
CA VAL A 194 -23.35 14.72 7.36
C VAL A 194 -24.87 14.50 7.48
N ASP A 195 -25.69 15.31 6.81
CA ASP A 195 -27.15 15.16 6.83
C ASP A 195 -27.64 13.93 6.03
N GLY A 196 -26.75 13.27 5.29
CA GLY A 196 -27.04 12.07 4.49
C GLY A 196 -27.79 12.37 3.19
N ARG A 197 -27.83 13.66 2.77
CA ARG A 197 -28.56 14.08 1.57
C ARG A 197 -28.09 13.32 0.32
N PRO A 198 -29.02 12.76 -0.47
CA PRO A 198 -28.64 12.05 -1.68
C PRO A 198 -28.03 12.96 -2.74
N ALA A 199 -27.05 12.45 -3.50
CA ALA A 199 -26.45 13.19 -4.62
C ALA A 199 -27.49 13.72 -5.62
N ARG A 200 -28.48 12.89 -5.97
CA ARG A 200 -29.59 13.26 -6.87
C ARG A 200 -30.48 14.43 -6.39
N ALA A 201 -30.43 14.76 -5.11
CA ALA A 201 -31.17 15.90 -4.56
C ALA A 201 -30.42 17.22 -4.77
N LEU A 202 -29.15 17.15 -5.18
CA LEU A 202 -28.33 18.27 -5.61
C LEU A 202 -28.35 18.25 -7.14
N GLY A 203 -28.90 19.29 -7.78
CA GLY A 203 -29.04 19.32 -9.24
C GLY A 203 -27.71 19.16 -9.97
N GLU A 204 -26.71 19.96 -9.58
CA GLU A 204 -25.34 19.86 -10.10
C GLU A 204 -24.38 19.37 -9.00
N GLN A 205 -23.37 18.59 -9.42
CA GLN A 205 -22.29 18.20 -8.52
C GLN A 205 -21.46 19.42 -8.12
N ARG A 206 -21.21 19.55 -6.82
CA ARG A 206 -20.33 20.58 -6.27
C ARG A 206 -18.94 20.00 -6.10
N GLU A 207 -18.25 19.77 -7.23
CA GLU A 207 -16.93 19.13 -7.24
C GLU A 207 -15.93 19.84 -6.33
N THR A 208 -15.93 21.18 -6.37
CA THR A 208 -15.05 22.03 -5.58
C THR A 208 -15.20 21.70 -4.10
N MET A 209 -16.42 21.66 -3.54
CA MET A 209 -16.69 21.31 -2.13
C MET A 209 -16.00 20.03 -1.62
N PHE A 210 -15.71 19.07 -2.48
CA PHE A 210 -15.08 17.79 -2.11
C PHE A 210 -13.62 17.66 -2.58
N SER A 211 -13.03 18.72 -3.13
CA SER A 211 -11.69 18.70 -3.72
C SER A 211 -10.61 18.27 -2.71
N PHE A 212 -10.73 18.74 -1.46
CA PHE A 212 -9.84 18.41 -0.35
C PHE A 212 -9.76 16.92 -0.01
N THR A 213 -10.72 16.10 -0.46
CA THR A 213 -10.66 14.65 -0.25
C THR A 213 -9.48 14.00 -0.98
N ALA A 214 -8.93 14.68 -1.99
CA ALA A 214 -7.67 14.30 -2.63
C ALA A 214 -6.47 14.43 -1.69
N ASP A 215 -6.37 15.54 -0.95
CA ASP A 215 -5.30 15.77 0.03
C ASP A 215 -5.32 14.68 1.11
N LEU A 216 -6.52 14.32 1.59
CA LEU A 216 -6.67 13.23 2.58
C LEU A 216 -6.22 11.87 2.04
N ALA A 217 -6.54 11.58 0.77
CA ALA A 217 -6.11 10.35 0.12
C ALA A 217 -4.59 10.30 -0.08
N GLU A 218 -4.00 11.45 -0.45
CA GLU A 218 -2.57 11.61 -0.64
C GLU A 218 -1.81 11.47 0.67
N GLU A 219 -2.27 12.08 1.76
CA GLU A 219 -1.64 11.98 3.07
C GLU A 219 -1.64 10.53 3.59
N VAL A 220 -2.78 9.83 3.49
CA VAL A 220 -2.85 8.40 3.85
C VAL A 220 -1.94 7.54 2.96
N GLY A 221 -1.89 7.84 1.66
CA GLY A 221 -0.96 7.19 0.72
C GLY A 221 0.50 7.41 1.11
N ALA A 222 0.88 8.64 1.43
CA ALA A 222 2.24 9.01 1.85
C ALA A 222 2.65 8.34 3.15
N ILE A 223 1.74 8.20 4.12
CA ILE A 223 1.99 7.43 5.34
C ILE A 223 2.36 5.98 5.02
N LEU A 224 1.61 5.35 4.10
CA LEU A 224 1.82 3.95 3.71
C LEU A 224 3.10 3.75 2.91
N THR A 225 3.52 4.72 2.11
CA THR A 225 4.71 4.62 1.24
C THR A 225 5.93 5.35 1.77
N ALA A 226 5.84 5.98 2.95
CA ALA A 226 6.96 6.64 3.59
C ALA A 226 8.17 5.69 3.62
N PRO A 227 9.37 6.13 3.20
CA PRO A 227 10.54 5.27 3.19
C PRO A 227 10.71 4.60 4.56
N ALA A 228 10.85 3.27 4.57
CA ALA A 228 11.43 2.61 5.74
C ALA A 228 12.91 3.02 5.74
N SER A 229 13.22 4.19 6.30
CA SER A 229 14.61 4.47 6.65
C SER A 229 15.01 3.38 7.64
N PRO A 230 15.99 2.52 7.32
CA PRO A 230 16.51 1.58 8.30
C PRO A 230 17.06 2.44 9.44
N ASP A 231 16.41 2.41 10.59
CA ASP A 231 16.97 3.01 11.78
C ASP A 231 17.99 2.00 12.32
N CYS A 232 19.25 2.15 11.91
CA CYS A 232 20.34 1.31 12.40
C CYS A 232 20.58 1.45 13.92
N ALA A 233 19.91 2.38 14.60
CA ALA A 233 19.90 2.45 16.07
C ALA A 233 18.80 1.59 16.71
N ALA A 234 17.79 1.16 15.94
CA ALA A 234 16.70 0.32 16.43
C ALA A 234 17.09 -1.17 16.38
N LYS A 235 16.76 -1.91 17.46
CA LYS A 235 17.16 -3.31 17.62
C LYS A 235 16.56 -4.25 16.57
N GLU A 236 15.49 -3.84 15.90
CA GLU A 236 14.85 -4.59 14.82
C GLU A 236 15.63 -4.58 13.49
N TRP A 237 16.64 -3.71 13.33
CA TRP A 237 17.47 -3.65 12.11
C TRP A 237 18.91 -4.03 12.44
N GLN A 238 19.46 -5.03 11.73
CA GLN A 238 20.90 -5.29 11.72
C GLN A 238 21.51 -4.68 10.46
N CYS A 239 22.20 -3.57 10.68
CA CYS A 239 23.22 -3.02 9.81
C CYS A 239 24.57 -3.56 10.32
#